data_AF-A0A938U5L9-F1
#
_entry.id   AF-A0A938U5L9-F1
#
_cell.length_a   1.000
_cell.length_b   1.000
_cell.length_c   1.000
_cell.angle_alpha   90.00
_cell.angle_beta   90.00
_cell.angle_gamma   90.00
#
_symmetry.space_group_name_H-M   'P 1'
#
loop_
_entity.id
_entity.type
_entity.pdbx_description
1 polymer ?
#
loop_
_entity_poly.entity_id
_entity_poly.type
_entity_poly.pdbx_seq_one_letter_code
_entity_poly.pdbx_strand_id
1 'polypeptide(L)'
;LCPFPEPPVQTTPWCTIVTEKESTKTTVKDIFAGGDAVTGPATVVEAIAAGKRAAMEIDHFIMGGARAKPVLSPQKRRKVEFQVIPSAEKIANHRTPVTMLDLELRKTTFIPIELGYSDNQAQKEGQRCLRCDVCIRCSACERACRQMRVRALKFSQISTTERVLTDYPLAREACIACGACALACPTQAIDYLEGPDFREVRLCGTVLNHLDTSRCHACGEPLPPPRYLEYVTERSDAVMGKQLLRRLCPRCAREQRAQKFVKL
;
A
#
# COMPACT_ATOMS: atom_id res chain seq x y z
N LEU A 1 1.32 25.38 -41.34
CA LEU A 1 -0.08 25.57 -41.80
C LEU A 1 -0.99 24.90 -40.80
N CYS A 2 -2.04 25.59 -40.37
CA CYS A 2 -3.07 25.01 -39.52
C CYS A 2 -3.72 23.82 -40.22
N PRO A 3 -3.90 22.67 -39.55
CA PRO A 3 -4.59 21.53 -40.17
C PRO A 3 -6.10 21.79 -40.33
N PHE A 4 -6.62 22.89 -39.79
CA PHE A 4 -8.02 23.29 -39.87
C PHE A 4 -8.19 24.47 -40.84
N PRO A 5 -8.62 24.24 -42.09
CA PRO A 5 -8.81 25.32 -43.08
C PRO A 5 -10.00 26.23 -42.74
N GLU A 6 -11.08 25.67 -42.18
CA GLU A 6 -12.22 26.42 -41.63
C GLU A 6 -12.64 25.79 -40.30
N PRO A 7 -11.96 26.10 -39.19
CA PRO A 7 -12.32 25.54 -37.90
C PRO A 7 -13.67 26.12 -37.44
N PRO A 8 -14.58 25.30 -36.88
CA PRO A 8 -15.84 25.78 -36.33
C PRO A 8 -15.64 26.70 -35.10
N VAL A 9 -14.44 26.74 -34.54
CA VAL A 9 -14.04 27.54 -33.38
C VAL A 9 -12.88 28.46 -33.74
N GLN A 10 -12.74 29.60 -33.07
CA GLN A 10 -11.60 30.49 -33.29
C GLN A 10 -10.28 29.83 -32.86
N THR A 11 -9.23 30.08 -33.64
CA THR A 11 -7.88 29.57 -33.38
C THR A 11 -6.85 30.69 -33.32
N THR A 12 -5.74 30.45 -32.62
CA THR A 12 -4.58 31.35 -32.55
C THR A 12 -3.67 31.14 -33.77
N PRO A 13 -2.69 32.04 -34.03
CA PRO A 13 -1.67 31.82 -35.06
C PRO A 13 -0.84 30.53 -34.88
N TRP A 14 -0.81 29.97 -33.68
CA TRP A 14 -0.13 28.72 -33.33
C TRP A 14 -1.03 27.49 -33.52
N CYS A 15 -2.23 27.67 -34.07
CA CYS A 15 -3.21 26.61 -34.31
C CYS A 15 -3.75 25.93 -33.05
N THR A 16 -3.75 26.66 -31.94
CA THR A 16 -4.49 26.30 -30.74
C THR A 16 -5.89 26.93 -30.75
N ILE A 17 -6.83 26.31 -30.07
CA ILE A 17 -8.22 26.75 -29.94
C ILE A 17 -8.27 27.86 -28.89
N VAL A 18 -8.97 28.95 -29.21
CA VAL A 18 -9.21 30.05 -28.28
C VAL A 18 -10.32 29.66 -27.32
N THR A 19 -10.06 29.81 -26.02
CA THR A 19 -11.06 29.63 -24.96
C THR A 19 -11.21 30.87 -24.10
N GLU A 20 -12.32 30.98 -23.39
CA GLU A 20 -12.52 31.98 -22.34
C GLU A 20 -11.45 31.87 -21.25
N LYS A 21 -11.09 33.00 -20.62
CA LYS A 21 -10.08 33.02 -19.55
C LYS A 21 -10.53 32.14 -18.39
N GLU A 22 -9.67 31.22 -17.96
CA GLU A 22 -9.92 30.25 -16.88
C GLU A 22 -11.09 29.28 -17.12
N SER A 23 -11.59 29.20 -18.36
CA SER A 23 -12.65 28.26 -18.78
C SER A 23 -12.21 27.44 -19.99
N THR A 24 -12.93 26.36 -20.25
CA THR A 24 -12.76 25.50 -21.43
C THR A 24 -13.75 25.84 -22.54
N LYS A 25 -14.66 26.81 -22.32
CA LYS A 25 -15.60 27.28 -23.33
C LYS A 25 -14.87 27.92 -24.50
N THR A 26 -15.25 27.55 -25.70
CA THR A 26 -14.80 28.19 -26.94
C THR A 26 -15.73 29.34 -27.32
N THR A 27 -15.48 29.96 -28.47
CA THR A 27 -16.37 30.97 -29.05
C THR A 27 -17.73 30.41 -29.48
N VAL A 28 -17.86 29.09 -29.61
CA VAL A 28 -19.12 28.41 -29.92
C VAL A 28 -19.74 27.87 -28.65
N LYS A 29 -21.02 28.17 -28.45
CA LYS A 29 -21.76 28.01 -27.19
C LYS A 29 -21.71 26.59 -26.60
N ASP A 30 -21.73 25.56 -27.44
CA ASP A 30 -21.81 24.16 -27.07
C ASP A 30 -20.50 23.38 -27.31
N ILE A 31 -19.41 24.09 -27.65
CA ILE A 31 -18.10 23.49 -27.88
C ILE A 31 -17.12 23.91 -26.77
N PHE A 32 -16.45 22.90 -26.20
CA PHE A 32 -15.46 23.05 -25.14
C PHE A 32 -14.13 22.44 -25.60
N ALA A 33 -13.01 23.05 -25.19
CA ALA A 33 -11.66 22.62 -25.54
C ALA A 33 -10.73 22.71 -24.33
N GLY A 34 -9.74 21.83 -24.27
CA GLY A 34 -8.73 21.82 -23.20
C GLY A 34 -7.51 20.99 -23.57
N GLY A 35 -6.46 21.09 -22.75
CA GLY A 35 -5.18 20.42 -23.00
C GLY A 35 -4.38 21.08 -24.12
N ASP A 36 -3.52 20.31 -24.78
CA ASP A 36 -2.56 20.83 -25.75
C ASP A 36 -3.20 21.56 -26.93
N ALA A 37 -4.44 21.19 -27.28
CA ALA A 37 -5.22 21.87 -28.31
C ALA A 37 -5.52 23.34 -27.96
N VAL A 38 -5.44 23.75 -26.69
CA VAL A 38 -5.68 25.13 -26.23
C VAL A 38 -4.38 25.80 -25.80
N THR A 39 -3.58 25.12 -24.97
CA THR A 39 -2.37 25.70 -24.36
C THR A 39 -1.10 25.52 -25.20
N GLY A 40 -1.13 24.66 -26.21
CA GLY A 40 0.08 24.05 -26.76
C GLY A 40 0.65 22.99 -25.79
N PRO A 41 1.83 22.42 -26.08
CA PRO A 41 2.41 21.32 -25.31
C PRO A 41 2.40 21.59 -23.81
N ALA A 42 1.67 20.78 -23.05
CA ALA A 42 1.56 20.88 -21.61
C ALA A 42 2.00 19.57 -20.93
N THR A 43 2.09 19.58 -19.60
CA THR A 43 2.30 18.35 -18.84
C THR A 43 1.06 17.47 -18.87
N VAL A 44 1.24 16.16 -18.75
CA VAL A 44 0.12 15.19 -18.64
C VAL A 44 -0.86 15.58 -17.52
N VAL A 45 -0.34 16.15 -16.42
CA VAL A 45 -1.16 16.59 -15.27
C VAL A 45 -2.05 17.76 -15.65
N GLU A 46 -1.53 18.74 -16.40
CA GLU A 46 -2.30 19.89 -16.88
C GLU A 46 -3.36 19.48 -17.90
N ALA A 47 -3.03 18.55 -18.82
CA ALA A 47 -4.00 18.00 -19.77
C ALA A 47 -5.15 17.27 -19.06
N ILE A 48 -4.86 16.43 -18.07
CA ILE A 48 -5.88 15.76 -17.24
C ILE A 48 -6.72 16.79 -16.48
N ALA A 49 -6.09 17.83 -15.92
CA ALA A 49 -6.81 18.89 -15.20
C ALA A 49 -7.74 19.68 -16.14
N ALA A 50 -7.31 19.96 -17.36
CA ALA A 50 -8.14 20.61 -18.38
C ALA A 50 -9.34 19.73 -18.77
N GLY A 51 -9.15 18.43 -18.99
CA GLY A 51 -10.23 17.49 -19.28
C GLY A 51 -11.28 17.40 -18.17
N LYS A 52 -10.85 17.37 -16.89
CA LYS A 52 -11.77 17.39 -15.74
C LYS A 52 -12.58 18.69 -15.67
N ARG A 53 -11.94 19.84 -15.92
CA ARG A 53 -12.63 21.13 -15.98
C ARG A 53 -13.65 21.16 -17.12
N ALA A 54 -13.28 20.67 -18.30
CA ALA A 54 -14.18 20.59 -19.45
C ALA A 54 -15.42 19.74 -19.14
N ALA A 55 -15.23 18.54 -18.56
CA ALA A 55 -16.35 17.68 -18.19
C ALA A 55 -17.34 18.37 -17.23
N MET A 56 -16.83 19.13 -16.25
CA MET A 56 -17.67 19.87 -15.31
C MET A 56 -18.40 21.05 -15.94
N GLU A 57 -17.76 21.75 -16.88
CA GLU A 57 -18.38 22.86 -17.60
C GLU A 57 -19.44 22.38 -18.60
N ILE A 58 -19.19 21.24 -19.25
CA ILE A 58 -20.17 20.55 -20.10
C ILE A 58 -21.37 20.09 -19.26
N ASP A 59 -21.15 19.44 -18.11
CA ASP A 59 -22.23 19.02 -17.20
C ASP A 59 -23.07 20.22 -16.75
N HIS A 60 -22.42 21.30 -16.32
CA HIS A 60 -23.10 22.53 -15.91
C HIS A 60 -23.91 23.17 -17.05
N PHE A 61 -23.36 23.16 -18.27
CA PHE A 61 -24.03 23.68 -19.47
C PHE A 61 -25.27 22.87 -19.83
N ILE A 62 -25.16 21.54 -19.86
CA ILE A 62 -26.28 20.63 -20.18
C ILE A 62 -27.38 20.71 -19.13
N MET A 63 -27.02 20.89 -17.86
CA MET A 63 -27.97 21.05 -16.75
C MET A 63 -28.63 22.44 -16.68
N GLY A 64 -28.42 23.30 -17.69
CA GLY A 64 -29.02 24.64 -17.74
C GLY A 64 -28.57 25.57 -16.61
N GLY A 65 -27.41 25.32 -16.02
CA GLY A 65 -26.89 26.09 -14.89
C GLY A 65 -27.55 25.81 -13.54
N ALA A 66 -28.50 24.87 -13.45
CA ALA A 66 -29.21 24.55 -12.21
C ALA A 66 -28.31 24.00 -11.09
N ARG A 67 -27.13 23.47 -11.44
CA ARG A 67 -26.16 22.91 -10.51
C ARG A 67 -24.96 23.84 -10.38
N ALA A 68 -24.57 24.20 -9.16
CA ALA A 68 -23.38 25.03 -8.95
C ALA A 68 -22.13 24.38 -9.57
N LYS A 69 -21.27 25.18 -10.21
CA LYS A 69 -20.00 24.72 -10.77
C LYS A 69 -19.18 24.07 -9.65
N PRO A 70 -18.81 22.79 -9.73
CA PRO A 70 -18.11 22.15 -8.64
C PRO A 70 -16.74 22.81 -8.43
N VAL A 71 -16.35 23.08 -7.19
CA VAL A 71 -15.03 23.64 -6.88
C VAL A 71 -14.05 22.48 -6.76
N LEU A 72 -13.06 22.42 -7.65
CA LEU A 72 -11.97 21.46 -7.57
C LEU A 72 -11.01 21.86 -6.46
N SER A 73 -11.27 21.37 -5.26
CA SER A 73 -10.33 21.46 -4.14
C SER A 73 -9.54 20.15 -4.03
N PRO A 74 -8.21 20.20 -3.82
CA PRO A 74 -7.42 19.01 -3.53
C PRO A 74 -7.98 18.29 -2.30
N GLN A 75 -8.67 17.18 -2.53
CA GLN A 75 -9.17 16.34 -1.46
C GLN A 75 -8.02 15.45 -0.97
N LYS A 76 -7.70 15.52 0.31
CA LYS A 76 -6.79 14.54 0.92
C LYS A 76 -7.43 13.16 0.76
N ARG A 77 -6.69 12.19 0.22
CA ARG A 77 -7.17 10.82 0.15
C ARG A 77 -7.51 10.33 1.56
N ARG A 78 -8.68 9.73 1.72
CA ARG A 78 -9.08 9.10 2.99
C ARG A 78 -8.03 8.05 3.35
N LYS A 79 -7.56 8.07 4.60
CA LYS A 79 -6.76 6.97 5.15
C LYS A 79 -7.69 5.77 5.31
N VAL A 80 -7.38 4.69 4.61
CA VAL A 80 -8.08 3.42 4.71
C VAL A 80 -7.21 2.47 5.52
N GLU A 81 -7.80 1.89 6.56
CA GLU A 81 -7.12 0.90 7.40
C GLU A 81 -6.65 -0.30 6.57
N PHE A 82 -5.60 -0.97 7.06
CA PHE A 82 -5.14 -2.18 6.40
C PHE A 82 -6.13 -3.31 6.66
N GLN A 83 -6.53 -4.01 5.60
CA GLN A 83 -7.19 -5.29 5.75
C GLN A 83 -6.16 -6.29 6.25
N VAL A 84 -6.40 -6.86 7.43
CA VAL A 84 -5.50 -7.86 8.00
C VAL A 84 -5.80 -9.20 7.36
N ILE A 85 -4.79 -9.80 6.73
CA ILE A 85 -4.91 -11.10 6.06
C ILE A 85 -3.67 -11.95 6.35
N PRO A 86 -3.81 -13.27 6.53
CA PRO A 86 -2.66 -14.17 6.57
C PRO A 86 -1.86 -14.12 5.27
N SER A 87 -0.53 -14.26 5.38
CA SER A 87 0.36 -14.40 4.22
C SER A 87 -0.06 -15.54 3.29
N ALA A 88 -0.47 -16.69 3.84
CA ALA A 88 -0.93 -17.84 3.05
C ALA A 88 -2.15 -17.50 2.18
N GLU A 89 -3.13 -16.80 2.74
CA GLU A 89 -4.33 -16.34 2.02
C GLU A 89 -3.97 -15.30 0.94
N LYS A 90 -3.06 -14.37 1.25
CA LYS A 90 -2.57 -13.36 0.30
C LYS A 90 -1.92 -13.97 -0.94
N ILE A 91 -1.14 -15.05 -0.77
CA ILE A 91 -0.50 -15.76 -1.89
C ILE A 91 -1.53 -16.55 -2.71
N ALA A 92 -2.47 -17.22 -2.03
CA ALA A 92 -3.49 -18.05 -2.67
C ALA A 92 -4.55 -17.21 -3.42
N ASN A 93 -4.68 -15.92 -3.11
CA ASN A 93 -5.66 -15.05 -3.73
C ASN A 93 -5.29 -14.67 -5.17
N HIS A 94 -6.03 -15.24 -6.12
CA HIS A 94 -5.94 -14.94 -7.55
C HIS A 94 -6.93 -13.86 -7.99
N ARG A 95 -6.66 -13.26 -9.16
CA ARG A 95 -7.51 -12.21 -9.74
C ARG A 95 -8.94 -12.69 -9.86
N THR A 96 -9.85 -11.94 -9.27
CA THR A 96 -11.28 -12.18 -9.45
C THR A 96 -11.67 -11.66 -10.83
N PRO A 97 -12.13 -12.51 -11.76
CA PRO A 97 -12.55 -12.06 -13.08
C PRO A 97 -13.76 -11.13 -12.94
N VAL A 98 -13.76 -10.03 -13.67
CA VAL A 98 -14.91 -9.13 -13.76
C VAL A 98 -15.98 -9.83 -14.58
N THR A 99 -17.23 -9.75 -14.13
CA THR A 99 -18.35 -10.29 -14.89
C THR A 99 -18.56 -9.43 -16.11
N MET A 100 -18.60 -10.05 -17.29
CA MET A 100 -18.78 -9.35 -18.56
C MET A 100 -20.19 -9.60 -19.09
N LEU A 101 -20.77 -8.60 -19.75
CA LEU A 101 -22.04 -8.75 -20.46
C LEU A 101 -21.91 -9.80 -21.57
N ASP A 102 -22.99 -10.52 -21.86
CA ASP A 102 -23.02 -11.46 -22.97
C ASP A 102 -22.75 -10.78 -24.32
N LEU A 103 -22.04 -11.45 -25.23
CA LEU A 103 -21.61 -10.88 -26.50
C LEU A 103 -22.77 -10.44 -27.39
N GLU A 104 -23.91 -11.12 -27.37
CA GLU A 104 -25.06 -10.74 -28.20
C GLU A 104 -25.74 -9.46 -27.70
N LEU A 105 -25.75 -9.26 -26.38
CA LEU A 105 -26.26 -8.03 -25.76
C LEU A 105 -25.31 -6.85 -25.95
N ARG A 106 -23.99 -7.08 -26.04
CA ARG A 106 -23.01 -6.00 -26.32
C ARG A 106 -23.22 -5.34 -27.68
N LYS A 107 -23.75 -6.07 -28.66
CA LYS A 107 -23.99 -5.55 -30.02
C LYS A 107 -25.23 -4.67 -30.12
N THR A 108 -26.20 -4.89 -29.23
CA THR A 108 -27.57 -4.40 -29.39
C THR A 108 -28.00 -3.44 -28.28
N THR A 109 -27.19 -3.30 -27.22
CA THR A 109 -27.53 -2.48 -26.05
C THR A 109 -26.41 -1.53 -25.69
N PHE A 110 -26.75 -0.45 -24.99
CA PHE A 110 -25.79 0.49 -24.39
C PHE A 110 -25.49 0.16 -22.92
N ILE A 111 -25.74 -1.09 -22.49
CA ILE A 111 -25.44 -1.55 -21.13
C ILE A 111 -23.92 -1.64 -20.96
N PRO A 112 -23.35 -1.26 -19.79
CA PRO A 112 -21.93 -1.43 -19.52
C PRO A 112 -21.45 -2.86 -19.78
N ILE A 113 -20.32 -2.99 -20.49
CA ILE A 113 -19.76 -4.30 -20.83
C ILE A 113 -19.16 -4.97 -19.59
N GLU A 114 -18.45 -4.21 -18.78
CA GLU A 114 -17.94 -4.65 -17.48
C GLU A 114 -19.05 -4.43 -16.44
N LEU A 115 -19.68 -5.52 -15.99
CA LEU A 115 -20.78 -5.46 -15.04
C LEU A 115 -20.33 -5.22 -13.59
N GLY A 116 -19.01 -5.09 -13.38
CA GLY A 116 -18.39 -4.85 -12.08
C GLY A 116 -18.33 -6.10 -11.20
N TYR A 117 -18.15 -5.85 -9.91
CA TYR A 117 -18.06 -6.89 -8.89
C TYR A 117 -19.26 -6.84 -7.95
N SER A 118 -19.72 -8.01 -7.51
CA SER A 118 -20.51 -8.10 -6.28
C SER A 118 -19.66 -7.71 -5.06
N ASP A 119 -20.30 -7.39 -3.94
CA ASP A 119 -19.57 -7.02 -2.71
C ASP A 119 -18.55 -8.07 -2.28
N ASN A 120 -18.89 -9.36 -2.41
CA ASN A 120 -17.97 -10.45 -2.09
C ASN A 120 -16.78 -10.50 -3.06
N GLN A 121 -17.03 -10.36 -4.36
CA GLN A 121 -15.98 -10.32 -5.38
C GLN A 121 -15.06 -9.11 -5.18
N ALA A 122 -15.62 -7.95 -4.84
CA ALA A 122 -14.87 -6.73 -4.57
C ALA A 122 -13.98 -6.87 -3.34
N GLN A 123 -14.49 -7.48 -2.25
CA GLN A 123 -13.70 -7.77 -1.06
C GLN A 123 -12.55 -8.75 -1.36
N LYS A 124 -12.84 -9.84 -2.10
CA LYS A 124 -11.83 -10.82 -2.50
C LYS A 124 -10.74 -10.22 -3.39
N GLU A 125 -11.11 -9.39 -4.36
CA GLU A 125 -10.13 -8.66 -5.18
C GLU A 125 -9.33 -7.65 -4.34
N GLY A 126 -9.98 -6.98 -3.38
CA GLY A 126 -9.35 -6.06 -2.43
C GLY A 126 -8.27 -6.72 -1.56
N GLN A 127 -8.48 -7.98 -1.16
CA GLN A 127 -7.50 -8.75 -0.39
C GLN A 127 -6.17 -8.94 -1.15
N ARG A 128 -6.13 -8.82 -2.48
CA ARG A 128 -4.89 -8.88 -3.28
C ARG A 128 -4.08 -7.59 -3.27
N CYS A 129 -4.65 -6.49 -2.78
CA CYS A 129 -4.01 -5.18 -2.80
C CYS A 129 -2.67 -5.18 -2.05
N LEU A 130 -1.60 -4.70 -2.70
CA LEU A 130 -0.27 -4.58 -2.09
C LEU A 130 -0.06 -3.27 -1.31
N ARG A 131 -1.09 -2.40 -1.28
CA ARG A 131 -1.04 -1.05 -0.67
C ARG A 131 0.17 -0.23 -1.12
N CYS A 132 0.35 -0.15 -2.45
CA CYS A 132 1.38 0.70 -3.07
C CYS A 132 1.16 2.21 -2.81
N ASP A 133 0.00 2.58 -2.26
CA ASP A 133 -0.29 3.90 -1.72
C ASP A 133 0.48 4.23 -0.43
N VAL A 134 0.93 3.20 0.33
CA VAL A 134 1.67 3.38 1.59
C VAL A 134 3.11 2.89 1.48
N CYS A 135 3.33 1.68 0.94
CA CYS A 135 4.67 1.15 0.77
C CYS A 135 5.36 1.76 -0.45
N ILE A 136 6.37 2.59 -0.21
CA ILE A 136 7.18 3.21 -1.28
C ILE A 136 8.29 2.29 -1.83
N ARG A 137 8.33 1.02 -1.40
CA ARG A 137 9.24 -0.02 -1.93
C ARG A 137 10.73 0.36 -1.83
N CYS A 138 11.11 1.17 -0.84
CA CYS A 138 12.48 1.64 -0.64
C CYS A 138 13.47 0.57 -0.14
N SER A 139 13.00 -0.64 0.15
CA SER A 139 13.77 -1.80 0.69
C SER A 139 14.50 -1.54 2.02
N ALA A 140 14.14 -0.50 2.78
CA ALA A 140 14.74 -0.23 4.10
C ALA A 140 14.51 -1.39 5.08
N CYS A 141 13.30 -1.97 5.08
CA CYS A 141 12.94 -3.12 5.89
C CYS A 141 13.74 -4.39 5.55
N GLU A 142 13.97 -4.67 4.27
CA GLU A 142 14.82 -5.76 3.79
C GLU A 142 16.27 -5.58 4.27
N ARG A 143 16.82 -4.36 4.13
CA ARG A 143 18.18 -4.05 4.61
C ARG A 143 18.31 -4.22 6.12
N ALA A 144 17.34 -3.74 6.90
CA ALA A 144 17.31 -3.91 8.35
C ALA A 144 17.24 -5.40 8.73
N CYS A 145 16.38 -6.18 8.07
CA CYS A 145 16.28 -7.63 8.30
C CYS A 145 17.59 -8.37 7.96
N ARG A 146 18.32 -7.91 6.94
CA ARG A 146 19.64 -8.43 6.57
C ARG A 146 20.74 -8.03 7.56
N GLN A 147 20.73 -6.80 8.07
CA GLN A 147 21.66 -6.34 9.11
C GLN A 147 21.47 -7.12 10.41
N MET A 148 20.22 -7.44 10.75
CA MET A 148 19.89 -8.36 11.84
C MET A 148 20.31 -9.81 11.57
N ARG A 149 20.84 -10.14 10.38
CA ARG A 149 21.21 -11.50 9.93
C ARG A 149 20.06 -12.52 10.01
N VAL A 150 18.82 -12.07 9.92
CA VAL A 150 17.61 -12.92 9.90
C VAL A 150 17.19 -13.24 8.46
N ARG A 151 17.28 -12.25 7.55
CA ARG A 151 16.99 -12.38 6.11
C ARG A 151 15.60 -12.96 5.78
N ALA A 152 14.60 -12.69 6.63
CA ALA A 152 13.22 -13.11 6.42
C ALA A 152 12.47 -12.31 5.34
N LEU A 153 12.94 -11.10 5.02
CA LEU A 153 12.36 -10.27 3.96
C LEU A 153 13.24 -10.32 2.73
N LYS A 154 12.66 -10.67 1.57
CA LYS A 154 13.33 -10.71 0.28
C LYS A 154 12.46 -10.06 -0.79
N PHE A 155 12.88 -8.90 -1.27
CA PHE A 155 12.15 -8.16 -2.29
C PHE A 155 12.65 -8.55 -3.68
N SER A 156 11.76 -9.08 -4.51
CA SER A 156 12.04 -9.45 -5.89
C SER A 156 11.80 -8.25 -6.81
N GLN A 157 12.69 -8.07 -7.78
CA GLN A 157 12.52 -7.05 -8.81
C GLN A 157 11.50 -7.56 -9.84
N ILE A 158 10.49 -6.74 -10.13
CA ILE A 158 9.40 -7.07 -11.09
C ILE A 158 9.43 -6.17 -12.32
N SER A 159 10.13 -5.05 -12.26
CA SER A 159 10.38 -4.14 -13.39
C SER A 159 11.70 -3.40 -13.18
N THR A 160 12.08 -2.52 -14.11
CA THR A 160 13.31 -1.72 -14.03
C THR A 160 13.40 -0.92 -12.74
N THR A 161 12.26 -0.45 -12.21
CA THR A 161 12.22 0.45 -11.05
C THR A 161 11.45 -0.12 -9.85
N GLU A 162 10.72 -1.22 -10.02
CA GLU A 162 9.82 -1.72 -8.97
C GLU A 162 10.29 -3.04 -8.38
N ARG A 163 10.19 -3.11 -7.04
CA ARG A 163 10.47 -4.30 -6.25
C ARG A 163 9.32 -4.58 -5.30
N VAL A 164 8.94 -5.84 -5.13
CA VAL A 164 7.85 -6.25 -4.24
C VAL A 164 8.27 -7.45 -3.39
N LEU A 165 7.73 -7.56 -2.19
CA LEU A 165 7.87 -8.77 -1.38
C LEU A 165 7.03 -9.88 -2.03
N THR A 166 7.70 -10.91 -2.53
CA THR A 166 7.04 -12.08 -3.14
C THR A 166 7.11 -13.31 -2.24
N ASP A 167 8.15 -13.40 -1.40
CA ASP A 167 8.45 -14.59 -0.61
C ASP A 167 7.89 -14.47 0.82
N TYR A 168 6.56 -14.47 0.89
CA TYR A 168 5.84 -14.51 2.16
C TYR A 168 6.05 -15.81 2.96
N PRO A 169 6.21 -17.01 2.34
CA PRO A 169 6.55 -18.22 3.09
C PRO A 169 7.88 -18.10 3.84
N LEU A 170 8.92 -17.56 3.19
CA LEU A 170 10.19 -17.26 3.86
C LEU A 170 9.97 -16.27 5.02
N ALA A 171 9.16 -15.24 4.85
CA ALA A 171 8.88 -14.30 5.93
C ALA A 171 8.24 -14.99 7.14
N ARG A 172 7.26 -15.86 6.92
CA ARG A 172 6.61 -16.67 7.95
C ARG A 172 7.58 -17.63 8.63
N GLU A 173 8.42 -18.29 7.86
CA GLU A 173 9.30 -19.35 8.35
C GLU A 173 10.60 -18.82 8.93
N ALA A 174 11.10 -17.64 8.53
CA ALA A 174 12.38 -17.06 8.95
C ALA A 174 12.25 -15.88 9.95
N CYS A 175 11.11 -15.17 9.99
CA CYS A 175 10.98 -13.98 10.85
C CYS A 175 10.98 -14.33 12.34
N ILE A 176 11.85 -13.68 13.11
CA ILE A 176 11.96 -13.83 14.58
C ILE A 176 11.12 -12.81 15.37
N ALA A 177 10.26 -12.03 14.71
CA ALA A 177 9.47 -10.95 15.32
C ALA A 177 10.28 -9.95 16.19
N CYS A 178 11.44 -9.49 15.67
CA CYS A 178 12.30 -8.51 16.35
C CYS A 178 11.90 -7.04 16.13
N GLY A 179 10.96 -6.75 15.22
CA GLY A 179 10.48 -5.39 14.96
C GLY A 179 11.44 -4.45 14.20
N ALA A 180 12.68 -4.86 13.92
CA ALA A 180 13.68 -4.01 13.26
C ALA A 180 13.22 -3.46 11.89
N CYS A 181 12.44 -4.25 11.13
CA CYS A 181 11.89 -3.83 9.85
C CYS A 181 10.79 -2.75 9.99
N ALA A 182 9.99 -2.80 11.05
CA ALA A 182 8.95 -1.81 11.34
C ALA A 182 9.61 -0.47 11.72
N LEU A 183 10.61 -0.52 12.61
CA LEU A 183 11.38 0.67 13.01
C LEU A 183 12.08 1.35 11.81
N ALA A 184 12.58 0.58 10.86
CA ALA A 184 13.24 1.10 9.67
C ALA A 184 12.28 1.60 8.58
N CYS A 185 10.96 1.41 8.73
CA CYS A 185 9.99 1.75 7.68
C CYS A 185 9.62 3.25 7.73
N PRO A 186 10.02 4.05 6.72
CA PRO A 186 9.78 5.50 6.75
C PRO A 186 8.30 5.87 6.56
N THR A 187 7.49 4.96 6.04
CA THR A 187 6.07 5.20 5.74
C THR A 187 5.12 4.42 6.64
N GLN A 188 5.63 3.71 7.65
CA GLN A 188 4.84 2.84 8.54
C GLN A 188 4.00 1.80 7.75
N ALA A 189 4.54 1.33 6.62
CA ALA A 189 3.95 0.24 5.87
C ALA A 189 4.15 -1.13 6.56
N ILE A 190 5.08 -1.24 7.51
CA ILE A 190 5.28 -2.43 8.34
C ILE A 190 4.90 -2.10 9.77
N ASP A 191 3.96 -2.87 10.30
CA ASP A 191 3.55 -2.80 11.69
C ASP A 191 4.29 -3.86 12.52
N TYR A 192 4.64 -3.49 13.75
CA TYR A 192 5.10 -4.40 14.79
C TYR A 192 4.16 -4.28 15.97
N LEU A 193 3.47 -5.38 16.28
CA LEU A 193 2.53 -5.47 17.37
C LEU A 193 3.12 -6.36 18.44
N GLU A 194 3.13 -5.87 19.68
CA GLU A 194 3.60 -6.61 20.85
C GLU A 194 2.47 -6.64 21.88
N GLY A 195 1.95 -7.84 22.12
CA GLY A 195 0.98 -8.14 23.16
C GLY A 195 1.62 -8.93 24.31
N PRO A 196 0.85 -9.21 25.38
CA PRO A 196 1.35 -10.01 26.51
C PRO A 196 1.64 -11.46 26.14
N ASP A 197 0.95 -11.98 25.12
CA ASP A 197 1.03 -13.38 24.70
C ASP A 197 1.58 -13.57 23.28
N PHE A 198 1.86 -12.49 22.53
CA PHE A 198 2.30 -12.59 21.14
C PHE A 198 3.16 -11.42 20.66
N ARG A 199 3.91 -11.66 19.59
CA ARG A 199 4.47 -10.63 18.72
C ARG A 199 4.09 -10.89 17.28
N GLU A 200 3.69 -9.85 16.57
CA GLU A 200 3.26 -9.96 15.19
C GLU A 200 3.90 -8.88 14.31
N VAL A 201 4.30 -9.27 13.10
CA VAL A 201 4.82 -8.36 12.08
C VAL A 201 3.89 -8.39 10.88
N ARG A 202 3.39 -7.23 10.46
CA ARG A 202 2.53 -7.09 9.28
C ARG A 202 3.18 -6.18 8.25
N LEU A 203 3.06 -6.50 6.96
CA LEU A 203 3.37 -5.58 5.86
C LEU A 203 2.06 -5.22 5.18
N CYS A 204 1.64 -3.96 5.29
CA CYS A 204 0.41 -3.45 4.69
C CYS A 204 -0.83 -4.28 5.07
N GLY A 205 -0.91 -4.73 6.32
CA GLY A 205 -1.95 -5.65 6.82
C GLY A 205 -1.70 -7.12 6.57
N THR A 206 -0.81 -7.49 5.65
CA THR A 206 -0.48 -8.90 5.42
C THR A 206 0.39 -9.41 6.58
N VAL A 207 -0.10 -10.38 7.34
CA VAL A 207 0.61 -10.98 8.47
C VAL A 207 1.80 -11.76 7.94
N LEU A 208 3.00 -11.22 8.17
CA LEU A 208 4.25 -11.87 7.77
C LEU A 208 4.59 -12.99 8.73
N ASN A 209 4.50 -12.74 10.03
CA ASN A 209 4.62 -13.78 11.05
C ASN A 209 3.92 -13.36 12.35
N HIS A 210 3.39 -14.35 13.05
CA HIS A 210 2.83 -14.25 14.40
C HIS A 210 3.56 -15.29 15.26
N LEU A 211 4.14 -14.86 16.37
CA LEU A 211 4.86 -15.75 17.27
C LEU A 211 4.35 -15.56 18.70
N ASP A 212 3.93 -16.66 19.32
CA ASP A 212 3.55 -16.67 20.72
C ASP A 212 4.76 -16.35 21.60
N THR A 213 4.54 -15.50 22.59
CA THR A 213 5.54 -15.22 23.62
C THR A 213 5.62 -16.37 24.61
N SER A 214 6.78 -16.55 25.22
CA SER A 214 6.92 -17.44 26.36
C SER A 214 6.74 -16.66 27.66
N ARG A 215 6.59 -17.36 28.79
CA ARG A 215 6.50 -16.73 30.11
C ARG A 215 7.69 -17.10 30.97
N CYS A 216 8.07 -16.20 31.86
CA CYS A 216 9.12 -16.46 32.82
C CYS A 216 8.68 -17.56 33.80
N HIS A 217 9.50 -18.62 33.95
CA HIS A 217 9.19 -19.73 34.85
C HIS A 217 9.12 -19.34 36.34
N ALA A 218 9.72 -18.22 36.74
CA ALA A 218 9.76 -17.80 38.14
C ALA A 218 8.68 -16.76 38.51
N CYS A 219 8.35 -15.84 37.61
CA CYS A 219 7.41 -14.74 37.92
C CYS A 219 6.23 -14.62 36.94
N GLY A 220 6.17 -15.43 35.88
CA GLY A 220 5.07 -15.41 34.91
C GLY A 220 5.08 -14.22 33.92
N GLU A 221 6.02 -13.28 34.07
CA GLU A 221 6.18 -12.14 33.16
C GLU A 221 6.38 -12.59 31.69
N PRO A 222 5.77 -11.91 30.72
CA PRO A 222 6.01 -12.15 29.30
C PRO A 222 7.49 -12.07 28.94
N LEU A 223 7.95 -13.03 28.18
CA LEU A 223 9.26 -13.08 27.56
C LEU A 223 9.10 -12.98 26.05
N PRO A 224 10.12 -12.50 25.32
CA PRO A 224 10.11 -12.60 23.87
C PRO A 224 9.81 -14.03 23.37
N PRO A 225 9.32 -14.18 22.13
CA PRO A 225 9.05 -15.48 21.53
C PRO A 225 10.28 -16.40 21.59
N PRO A 226 10.10 -17.71 21.83
CA PRO A 226 11.21 -18.68 21.93
C PRO A 226 12.22 -18.55 20.80
N ARG A 227 11.72 -18.40 19.57
CA ARG A 227 12.52 -18.22 18.37
C ARG A 227 13.41 -16.97 18.40
N TYR A 228 12.93 -15.86 18.97
CA TYR A 228 13.75 -14.66 19.19
C TYR A 228 14.84 -14.94 20.22
N LEU A 229 14.49 -15.61 21.33
CA LEU A 229 15.41 -15.92 22.41
C LEU A 229 16.53 -16.87 21.94
N GLU A 230 16.18 -17.91 21.19
CA GLU A 230 17.11 -18.86 20.55
C GLU A 230 18.07 -18.10 19.63
N TYR A 231 17.53 -17.26 18.75
CA TYR A 231 18.31 -16.46 17.80
C TYR A 231 19.38 -15.60 18.48
N VAL A 232 18.99 -14.88 19.55
CA VAL A 232 19.88 -14.02 20.34
C VAL A 232 20.88 -14.86 21.13
N THR A 233 20.44 -15.98 21.70
CA THR A 233 21.27 -16.88 22.50
C THR A 233 22.43 -17.47 21.70
N GLU A 234 22.15 -17.98 20.50
CA GLU A 234 23.17 -18.54 19.58
C GLU A 234 24.25 -17.53 19.17
N ARG A 235 23.94 -16.23 19.24
CA ARG A 235 24.78 -15.13 18.73
C ARG A 235 25.33 -14.23 19.83
N SER A 236 25.15 -14.62 21.09
CA SER A 236 25.67 -13.90 22.25
C SER A 236 26.90 -14.62 22.82
N ASP A 237 28.02 -13.89 22.94
CA ASP A 237 29.24 -14.41 23.56
C ASP A 237 29.07 -14.51 25.09
N ALA A 238 28.92 -15.74 25.59
CA ALA A 238 29.00 -16.18 26.99
C ALA A 238 27.97 -15.65 28.03
N VAL A 239 27.65 -16.55 28.97
CA VAL A 239 26.84 -16.38 30.20
C VAL A 239 25.36 -16.01 30.01
N MET A 240 25.03 -14.98 29.22
CA MET A 240 23.66 -14.49 29.04
C MET A 240 22.81 -15.44 28.20
N GLY A 241 23.39 -16.03 27.14
CA GLY A 241 22.74 -17.09 26.36
C GLY A 241 22.40 -18.35 27.18
N LYS A 242 23.24 -18.72 28.15
CA LYS A 242 22.96 -19.84 29.08
C LYS A 242 21.85 -19.51 30.09
N GLN A 243 21.57 -18.23 30.35
CA GLN A 243 20.49 -17.79 31.24
C GLN A 243 19.13 -17.75 30.53
N LEU A 244 19.11 -17.37 29.25
CA LEU A 244 17.90 -17.34 28.41
C LEU A 244 17.33 -18.74 28.13
N LEU A 245 18.18 -19.78 28.05
CA LEU A 245 17.77 -21.19 27.97
C LEU A 245 16.94 -21.67 29.17
N ARG A 246 16.97 -20.96 30.31
CA ARG A 246 16.17 -21.30 31.49
C ARG A 246 14.77 -20.68 31.51
N ARG A 247 14.38 -19.94 30.46
CA ARG A 247 13.12 -19.19 30.37
C ARG A 247 12.90 -18.30 31.61
N LEU A 248 13.94 -17.57 31.98
CA LEU A 248 13.90 -16.60 33.07
C LEU A 248 14.03 -15.18 32.51
N CYS A 249 13.24 -14.25 33.04
CA CYS A 249 13.42 -12.84 32.73
C CYS A 249 14.73 -12.31 33.34
N PRO A 250 15.28 -11.20 32.83
CA PRO A 250 16.53 -10.63 33.35
C PRO A 250 16.53 -10.33 34.85
N ARG A 251 15.36 -10.07 35.46
CA ARG A 251 15.21 -9.90 36.92
C ARG A 251 15.41 -11.23 37.64
N CYS A 252 14.56 -12.23 37.39
CA CYS A 252 14.63 -13.54 38.03
C CYS A 252 15.97 -14.26 37.77
N ALA A 253 16.55 -14.08 36.58
CA ALA A 253 17.87 -14.64 36.27
C ALA A 253 18.99 -14.05 37.13
N ARG A 254 18.92 -12.74 37.45
CA ARG A 254 19.87 -12.07 38.35
C ARG A 254 19.66 -12.50 39.80
N GLU A 255 18.42 -12.56 40.27
CA GLU A 255 18.07 -13.00 41.63
C GLU A 255 18.55 -14.43 41.91
N GLN A 256 18.26 -15.39 41.02
CA GLN A 256 18.72 -16.76 41.18
C GLN A 256 20.25 -16.88 41.16
N ARG A 257 20.94 -16.03 40.37
CA ARG A 257 22.39 -16.02 40.34
C ARG A 257 22.96 -15.46 41.65
N ALA A 258 22.39 -14.38 42.18
CA ALA A 258 22.77 -13.81 43.48
C ALA A 258 22.60 -14.83 44.61
N GLN A 259 21.47 -15.55 44.65
CA GLN A 259 21.24 -16.61 45.64
C GLN A 259 22.27 -17.75 45.59
N LYS A 260 22.79 -18.09 44.39
CA LYS A 260 23.86 -19.10 44.26
C LYS A 260 25.20 -18.59 44.78
N PHE A 261 25.50 -17.30 44.62
CA PHE A 261 26.73 -16.70 45.15
C PHE A 261 26.72 -16.57 46.67
N VAL A 262 25.57 -16.33 47.30
CA VAL A 262 25.44 -16.25 48.76
C VAL A 262 25.51 -17.63 49.45
N LYS A 263 25.28 -18.72 48.69
CA LYS A 263 25.35 -20.11 49.19
C LYS A 263 26.72 -20.79 48.99
N LEU A 264 27.69 -20.10 48.38
CA LEU A 264 29.09 -20.51 48.21
C LEU A 264 29.96 -19.81 49.25
#